data_AF-A0A7G2SGB8-F1
#
_entry.id   AF-A0A7G2SGB8-F1
#
_cell.length_a   1.000
_cell.length_b   1.000
_cell.length_c   1.000
_cell.angle_alpha   90.00
_cell.angle_beta   90.00
_cell.angle_gamma   90.00
#
_symmetry.space_group_name_H-M   'P 1'
#
loop_
_entity.id
_entity.type
_entity.pdbx_description
1 polymer ?
#
loop_
_entity_poly.entity_id
_entity_poly.type
_entity_poly.pdbx_seq_one_letter_code
_entity_poly.pdbx_strand_id
1 'polypeptide(L)'
;SRARLIAADQMGKVNGQINKARQLSMGVETYVWQTAKDERVRKDHQHKQGKTFRWDDPPTGGHPGEPIRCRCTALPNYEDILVD
;
A
#
# COMPACT_ATOMS: atom_id res chain seq x y z
N SER A 1 16.16 -9.02 -17.49
CA SER A 1 17.46 -8.62 -16.91
C SER A 1 17.25 -8.12 -15.48
N ARG A 2 18.32 -8.13 -14.68
CA ARG A 2 18.32 -7.57 -13.32
C ARG A 2 17.91 -6.09 -13.30
N ALA A 3 18.34 -5.31 -14.29
CA ALA A 3 17.97 -3.90 -14.42
C ALA A 3 16.45 -3.66 -14.50
N ARG A 4 15.73 -4.44 -15.32
CA ARG A 4 14.27 -4.34 -15.43
C ARG A 4 13.56 -4.65 -14.11
N LEU A 5 14.07 -5.63 -13.36
CA LEU A 5 13.54 -5.98 -12.04
C LEU A 5 13.68 -4.81 -11.05
N ILE A 6 14.87 -4.22 -10.99
CA ILE A 6 15.15 -3.07 -10.10
C ILE A 6 14.26 -1.89 -10.48
N ALA A 7 14.19 -1.53 -11.76
CA ALA A 7 13.36 -0.41 -12.21
C ALA A 7 11.88 -0.59 -11.81
N ALA A 8 11.30 -1.77 -12.05
CA ALA A 8 9.91 -2.04 -11.68
C ALA A 8 9.68 -2.00 -10.16
N ASP A 9 10.64 -2.50 -9.38
CA ASP A 9 10.59 -2.44 -7.91
C ASP A 9 10.61 -1.00 -7.40
N GLN A 10 11.56 -0.19 -7.88
CA GLN A 10 11.71 1.19 -7.43
C GLN A 10 10.50 2.05 -7.80
N MET A 11 9.94 1.85 -9.00
CA MET A 11 8.70 2.53 -9.38
C MET A 11 7.52 2.18 -8.48
N GLY A 12 7.39 0.91 -8.07
CA GLY A 12 6.35 0.48 -7.12
C GLY A 12 6.49 1.16 -5.75
N LYS A 13 7.71 1.26 -5.24
CA LYS A 13 8.01 1.92 -3.96
C LYS A 13 7.71 3.41 -3.99
N VAL A 14 8.15 4.11 -5.04
CA VAL A 14 7.88 5.55 -5.21
C VAL A 14 6.37 5.81 -5.27
N ASN A 15 5.61 4.98 -6.01
CA ASN A 15 4.15 5.12 -6.06
C ASN A 15 3.49 4.90 -4.69
N GLY A 16 3.97 3.91 -3.90
CA GLY A 16 3.50 3.69 -2.53
C GLY A 16 3.79 4.89 -1.62
N GLN A 17 4.99 5.46 -1.69
CA GLN A 17 5.40 6.63 -0.92
C GLN A 17 4.59 7.89 -1.28
N ILE A 18 4.37 8.15 -2.57
CA ILE A 18 3.53 9.26 -3.04
C ILE A 18 2.10 9.11 -2.52
N ASN A 19 1.54 7.89 -2.56
CA ASN A 19 0.21 7.62 -2.04
C ASN A 19 0.12 7.87 -0.52
N LYS A 20 1.10 7.36 0.26
CA LYS A 20 1.22 7.64 1.70
C LYS A 20 1.27 9.14 1.99
N ALA A 21 2.17 9.85 1.32
CA ALA A 21 2.34 11.29 1.52
C ALA A 21 1.06 12.08 1.21
N ARG A 22 0.36 11.73 0.13
CA ARG A 22 -0.93 12.36 -0.21
C ARG A 22 -1.99 12.11 0.85
N GLN A 23 -2.17 10.86 1.29
CA GLN A 23 -3.16 10.52 2.31
C GLN A 23 -2.89 11.26 3.63
N LEU A 24 -1.66 11.20 4.13
CA LEU A 24 -1.27 11.91 5.34
C LEU A 24 -1.44 13.43 5.20
N SER A 25 -1.14 14.02 4.03
CA SER A 25 -1.34 15.45 3.80
C SER A 25 -2.80 15.89 3.82
N MET A 26 -3.74 14.96 3.60
CA MET A 26 -5.18 15.19 3.69
C MET A 26 -5.76 14.85 5.07
N GLY A 27 -4.95 14.37 6.02
CA GLY A 27 -5.43 13.91 7.33
C GLY A 27 -5.93 12.47 7.37
N VAL A 28 -5.72 11.68 6.31
CA VAL A 28 -6.06 10.25 6.31
C VAL A 28 -4.96 9.47 7.03
N GLU A 29 -5.27 8.95 8.22
CA GLU A 29 -4.34 8.23 9.09
C GLU A 29 -4.38 6.71 8.86
N THR A 30 -5.51 6.21 8.34
CA THR A 30 -5.77 4.80 8.09
C THR A 30 -6.08 4.54 6.62
N TYR A 31 -5.80 3.32 6.17
CA TYR A 31 -6.06 2.90 4.80
C TYR A 31 -6.54 1.46 4.75
N VAL A 32 -7.34 1.15 3.73
CA VAL A 32 -7.74 -0.21 3.41
C VAL A 32 -6.73 -0.82 2.43
N TRP A 33 -6.19 -1.99 2.76
CA TRP A 33 -5.24 -2.68 1.89
C TRP A 33 -5.97 -3.33 0.69
N GLN A 34 -5.66 -2.88 -0.52
CA GLN A 34 -6.18 -3.46 -1.76
C GLN A 34 -5.07 -4.18 -2.52
N THR A 35 -5.23 -5.48 -2.70
CA THR A 35 -4.33 -6.31 -3.52
C THR A 35 -4.64 -6.18 -5.00
N ALA A 36 -3.72 -6.64 -5.85
CA ALA A 36 -3.94 -6.77 -7.29
C ALA A 36 -4.96 -7.85 -7.67
N LYS A 37 -5.46 -8.65 -6.71
CA LYS A 37 -6.44 -9.73 -6.89
C LYS A 37 -6.08 -10.75 -7.96
N ASP A 38 -4.80 -11.11 -8.06
CA ASP A 38 -4.32 -12.15 -8.97
C ASP A 38 -3.41 -13.18 -8.28
N GLU A 39 -3.03 -14.21 -9.02
CA GLU A 39 -2.19 -15.33 -8.56
C GLU A 39 -0.80 -14.92 -8.06
N ARG A 40 -0.29 -13.75 -8.46
CA ARG A 40 1.05 -13.28 -8.08
C ARG A 40 1.03 -12.49 -6.77
N VAL A 41 -0.14 -12.28 -6.17
CA VAL A 41 -0.25 -11.71 -4.82
C VAL A 41 0.28 -12.72 -3.81
N ARG A 42 1.19 -12.29 -2.93
CA ARG A 42 1.72 -13.15 -1.86
C ARG A 42 0.60 -13.56 -0.90
N LYS A 43 0.65 -14.78 -0.36
CA LYS A 43 -0.32 -15.30 0.63
C LYS A 43 -0.55 -14.32 1.79
N ASP A 44 0.52 -13.80 2.36
CA ASP A 44 0.45 -12.79 3.43
C ASP A 44 -0.33 -11.54 3.00
N HIS A 45 -0.14 -11.03 1.78
CA HIS A 45 -0.88 -9.87 1.28
C HIS A 45 -2.36 -10.22 0.99
N GLN A 46 -2.67 -11.45 0.59
CA GLN A 46 -4.05 -11.91 0.43
C GLN A 46 -4.80 -11.84 1.76
N HIS A 47 -4.15 -12.22 2.86
CA HIS A 47 -4.73 -12.10 4.21
C HIS A 47 -4.93 -10.66 4.67
N LYS A 48 -4.31 -9.68 4.01
CA LYS A 48 -4.48 -8.25 4.28
C LYS A 48 -5.60 -7.60 3.44
N GLN A 49 -6.07 -8.25 2.38
CA GLN A 49 -7.11 -7.71 1.48
C GLN A 49 -8.33 -7.21 2.25
N GLY A 50 -8.68 -5.94 2.04
CA GLY A 50 -9.87 -5.31 2.64
C GLY A 50 -9.73 -4.95 4.12
N LYS A 51 -8.58 -5.24 4.76
CA LYS A 51 -8.33 -4.85 6.15
C LYS A 51 -7.80 -3.43 6.23
N THR A 52 -8.14 -2.74 7.31
CA THR A 52 -7.68 -1.40 7.63
C THR A 52 -6.36 -1.47 8.40
N PHE A 53 -5.42 -0.60 8.06
CA PHE A 53 -4.13 -0.44 8.72
C PHE A 53 -3.86 1.05 8.93
N ARG A 54 -3.10 1.39 9.96
CA ARG A 54 -2.64 2.78 10.17
C ARG A 54 -1.33 3.03 9.42
N TRP A 55 -1.10 4.27 9.04
CA TRP A 55 0.16 4.70 8.41
C TRP A 55 1.35 4.78 9.39
N ASP A 56 1.08 4.90 10.69
CA ASP A 56 2.07 4.96 11.78
C ASP A 56 2.34 3.60 12.45
N ASP A 57 1.48 2.60 12.22
CA ASP A 57 1.62 1.23 12.70
C ASP A 57 1.66 0.24 11.50
N PRO A 58 2.84 0.07 10.86
CA PRO A 58 2.96 -0.74 9.66
C PRO A 58 2.73 -2.23 9.98
N PRO A 59 1.95 -2.96 9.16
CA PRO A 59 1.83 -4.40 9.34
C PRO A 59 3.14 -5.12 9.01
N THR A 60 3.26 -6.38 9.44
CA THR A 60 4.39 -7.24 9.08
C THR A 60 4.63 -7.21 7.56
N GLY A 61 5.86 -6.88 7.16
CA GLY A 61 6.26 -6.75 5.76
C GLY A 61 6.17 -5.33 5.18
N GLY A 62 5.60 -4.37 5.93
CA GLY A 62 5.45 -2.99 5.50
C GLY A 62 4.12 -2.70 4.78
N HIS A 63 3.99 -1.46 4.30
CA HIS A 63 2.80 -0.96 3.62
C HIS A 63 2.70 -1.42 2.15
N PRO A 64 1.55 -1.24 1.47
CA PRO A 64 1.45 -1.46 0.03
C PRO A 64 2.51 -0.68 -0.75
N GLY A 65 3.16 -1.34 -1.71
CA GLY A 65 4.25 -0.75 -2.51
C GLY A 65 5.67 -0.96 -1.94
N GLU A 66 5.85 -1.20 -0.64
CA GLU A 66 7.18 -1.33 -0.02
C GLU A 66 7.87 -2.68 -0.28
N PRO A 67 7.18 -3.84 -0.16
CA PRO A 67 7.79 -5.13 -0.49
C PRO A 67 8.25 -5.21 -1.94
N ILE A 68 9.29 -6.02 -2.20
CA ILE A 68 9.86 -6.11 -3.56
C ILE A 68 8.80 -6.44 -4.62
N ARG A 69 8.70 -5.66 -5.71
CA ARG A 69 7.64 -5.83 -6.73
C ARG A 69 6.21 -5.93 -6.18
N CYS A 70 5.89 -5.27 -5.06
CA CYS A 70 4.53 -5.21 -4.57
C CYS A 70 3.63 -4.52 -5.61
N ARG A 71 2.41 -5.03 -5.78
CA ARG A 71 1.38 -4.47 -6.67
C ARG A 71 0.07 -4.18 -5.92
N CYS A 72 0.14 -4.16 -4.60
CA CYS A 72 -0.97 -3.74 -3.75
C CYS A 72 -0.97 -2.20 -3.65
N THR A 73 -2.12 -1.63 -3.34
CA THR A 73 -2.29 -0.19 -3.08
C THR A 73 -3.00 0.02 -1.73
N ALA A 74 -2.80 1.20 -1.16
CA ALA A 74 -3.51 1.67 0.03
C ALA A 74 -4.66 2.56 -0.45
N LEU A 75 -5.91 2.16 -0.20
CA LEU A 75 -7.06 3.02 -0.44
C LEU A 75 -7.31 3.87 0.80
N PRO A 76 -7.49 5.20 0.67
CA PRO A 76 -7.75 6.05 1.82
C PRO A 76 -8.99 5.58 2.58
N ASN A 77 -8.93 5.55 3.90
CA ASN A 77 -10.13 5.46 4.70
C ASN A 77 -10.76 6.85 4.82
N TYR A 78 -11.89 7.07 4.15
CA TYR A 78 -12.55 8.37 4.14
C TYR A 78 -13.20 8.72 5.48
N GLU A 79 -13.46 7.73 6.36
CA GLU A 79 -13.98 7.96 7.71
C GLU A 79 -13.06 8.86 8.54
N ASP A 80 -11.76 8.92 8.21
CA ASP A 80 -10.79 9.78 8.92
C ASP A 80 -10.99 11.27 8.62
N ILE A 81 -11.61 11.63 7.49
CA ILE A 81 -11.67 13.01 6.98
C ILE A 81 -13.08 13.51 6.69
N LEU A 82 -14.06 12.61 6.59
CA LEU A 82 -15.45 12.99 6.45
C LEU A 82 -16.00 13.32 7.84
N VAL A 83 -16.25 14.60 8.07
CA VAL A 83 -17.02 15.08 9.22
C VAL A 83 -18.47 15.20 8.75
N ASP A 84 -19.41 14.61 9.49
CA ASP A 84 -20.85 14.86 9.29
C ASP A 84 -21.22 16.32 9.64
#